data_AF-A0A960ES00-F1
#
_entry.id   AF-A0A960ES00-F1
#
_cell.length_a   1.000
_cell.length_b   1.000
_cell.length_c   1.000
_cell.angle_alpha   90.00
_cell.angle_beta   90.00
_cell.angle_gamma   90.00
#
_symmetry.space_group_name_H-M   'P 1'
#
loop_
_entity.id
_entity.type
_entity.pdbx_description
1 polymer ?
#
loop_
_entity_poly.entity_id
_entity_poly.type
_entity_poly.pdbx_seq_one_letter_code
_entity_poly.pdbx_strand_id
1 'polypeptide(L)'
;MPRMQVYLPDELYAAVKERQLSPSELLQDAVRSEVRRRALLEETDRYLADLVDEVGAPSQGAIANATNLARRIKTEVAAPVDH
;
A
#
# COMPACT_ATOMS: atom_id res chain seq x y z
N MET A 1 12.94 17.16 -23.66
CA MET A 1 12.28 16.83 -22.36
C MET A 1 12.41 18.01 -21.42
N PRO A 2 11.42 18.30 -20.57
CA PRO A 2 11.54 19.35 -19.55
C PRO A 2 12.69 19.03 -18.59
N ARG A 3 13.46 20.04 -18.19
CA ARG A 3 14.58 19.90 -17.25
C ARG A 3 14.14 20.36 -15.87
N MET A 4 14.27 19.49 -14.88
CA MET A 4 14.01 19.78 -13.47
C MET A 4 15.33 19.78 -12.71
N GLN A 5 15.55 20.79 -11.86
CA GLN A 5 16.66 20.82 -10.91
C GLN A 5 16.11 20.49 -9.53
N VAL A 6 16.74 19.56 -8.83
CA VAL A 6 16.30 19.08 -7.51
C VAL A 6 17.49 19.10 -6.57
N TYR A 7 17.28 19.61 -5.36
CA TYR A 7 18.28 19.50 -4.31
C TYR A 7 18.22 18.11 -3.69
N LEU A 8 19.37 17.47 -3.57
CA LEU A 8 19.49 16.15 -2.97
C LEU A 8 20.17 16.33 -1.60
N PRO A 9 19.54 15.89 -0.50
CA PRO A 9 20.18 15.83 0.80
C PRO A 9 21.53 15.09 0.75
N ASP A 10 22.47 15.51 1.60
CA ASP A 10 23.86 15.05 1.57
C ASP A 10 23.99 13.53 1.69
N GLU A 11 23.15 12.89 2.51
CA GLU A 11 23.12 11.45 2.70
C GLU A 11 22.71 10.70 1.43
N LEU A 12 21.74 11.25 0.67
CA LEU A 12 21.30 10.66 -0.59
C LEU A 12 22.32 10.92 -1.70
N TYR A 13 22.97 12.08 -1.69
CA TYR A 13 24.08 12.37 -2.61
C TYR A 13 25.27 11.41 -2.40
N ALA A 14 25.67 11.18 -1.15
CA ALA A 14 26.70 10.21 -0.80
C ALA A 14 26.31 8.80 -1.28
N ALA A 15 25.07 8.37 -1.01
CA ALA A 15 24.59 7.05 -1.41
C ALA A 15 24.61 6.84 -2.94
N VAL A 16 24.23 7.85 -3.72
CA VAL A 16 24.27 7.84 -5.19
C VAL A 16 25.72 7.78 -5.70
N LYS A 17 26.62 8.55 -5.09
CA LYS A 17 28.06 8.57 -5.43
C LYS A 17 28.73 7.23 -5.17
N GLU A 18 28.54 6.66 -3.99
CA GLU A 18 29.12 5.37 -3.59
C GLU A 18 28.72 4.23 -4.52
N ARG A 19 27.45 4.22 -4.95
CA ARG A 19 26.85 3.18 -5.79
C ARG A 19 26.94 3.47 -7.28
N GLN A 20 27.54 4.60 -7.66
CA GLN A 20 27.69 5.05 -9.05
C GLN A 20 26.35 5.08 -9.80
N LEU A 21 25.27 5.47 -9.11
CA LEU A 21 23.94 5.52 -9.70
C LEU A 21 23.78 6.77 -10.56
N SER A 22 23.01 6.62 -11.63
CA SER A 22 22.54 7.75 -12.45
C SER A 22 21.42 8.48 -11.71
N PRO A 23 21.63 9.72 -11.24
CA PRO A 23 20.61 10.43 -10.46
C PRO A 23 19.34 10.69 -11.26
N SER A 24 19.48 10.94 -12.55
CA SER A 24 18.34 11.22 -13.44
C SER A 24 17.48 9.99 -13.67
N GLU A 25 18.07 8.82 -13.89
CA GLU A 25 17.32 7.58 -14.10
C GLU A 25 16.66 7.12 -12.79
N LEU A 26 17.40 7.17 -11.68
CA LEU A 26 16.86 6.86 -10.36
C LEU A 26 15.66 7.74 -10.02
N LEU A 27 15.75 9.05 -10.26
CA LEU A 27 14.64 9.97 -10.00
C LEU A 27 13.46 9.71 -10.93
N GLN A 28 13.69 9.42 -12.21
CA GLN A 28 12.61 9.11 -13.15
C GLN A 28 11.83 7.86 -12.73
N ASP A 29 12.55 6.81 -12.33
CA ASP A 29 11.92 5.57 -11.89
C ASP A 29 11.21 5.72 -10.55
N ALA A 30 11.79 6.48 -9.61
CA ALA A 30 11.15 6.83 -8.34
C ALA A 30 9.84 7.60 -8.57
N VAL A 31 9.87 8.65 -9.41
CA VAL A 31 8.68 9.44 -9.75
C VAL A 31 7.62 8.58 -10.43
N ARG A 32 8.00 7.74 -11.40
CA ARG A 32 7.04 6.84 -12.08
C ARG A 32 6.37 5.88 -11.10
N SER A 33 7.16 5.30 -10.20
CA SER A 33 6.67 4.35 -9.19
C SER A 33 5.72 5.02 -8.20
N GLU A 34 6.07 6.22 -7.74
CA GLU A 34 5.25 6.96 -6.77
C GLU A 34 3.95 7.47 -7.39
N VAL A 35 3.99 8.01 -8.62
CA VAL A 35 2.78 8.43 -9.35
C VAL A 35 1.84 7.25 -9.52
N ARG A 36 2.36 6.09 -9.94
CA ARG A 36 1.54 4.87 -10.08
C ARG A 36 0.97 4.41 -8.75
N ARG A 37 1.76 4.44 -7.68
CA ARG A 37 1.30 4.08 -6.32
C ARG A 37 0.14 4.97 -5.89
N ARG A 38 0.26 6.29 -6.06
CA ARG A 38 -0.79 7.26 -5.71
C ARG A 38 -2.06 7.03 -6.49
N ALA A 39 -1.96 6.84 -7.81
CA ALA A 39 -3.12 6.55 -8.64
C ALA A 39 -3.88 5.29 -8.17
N LEU A 40 -3.16 4.23 -7.77
CA LEU A 40 -3.78 3.01 -7.23
C LEU A 40 -4.45 3.24 -5.87
N LEU A 41 -3.85 4.06 -5.01
CA LEU A 41 -4.44 4.42 -3.72
C LEU A 41 -5.71 5.25 -3.92
N GLU A 42 -5.67 6.26 -4.79
CA GLU A 42 -6.83 7.08 -5.14
C GLU A 42 -7.98 6.24 -5.72
N GLU A 43 -7.66 5.25 -6.56
CA GLU A 43 -8.64 4.29 -7.06
C GLU A 43 -9.23 3.42 -5.95
N THR A 44 -8.39 2.97 -5.03
CA THR A 44 -8.82 2.16 -3.88
C THR A 44 -9.74 2.97 -2.96
N ASP A 45 -9.40 4.22 -2.68
CA ASP A 45 -10.20 5.11 -1.85
C ASP A 45 -11.58 5.36 -2.49
N ARG A 46 -11.61 5.58 -3.82
CA ARG A 46 -12.88 5.73 -4.55
C ARG A 46 -13.72 4.47 -4.49
N TYR A 47 -13.11 3.32 -4.77
CA TYR A 47 -13.80 2.03 -4.69
C TYR A 47 -14.37 1.76 -3.29
N LEU A 48 -13.61 2.06 -2.23
CA LEU A 48 -14.08 1.89 -0.86
C LEU A 48 -15.23 2.84 -0.53
N ALA A 49 -15.20 4.09 -1.02
CA ALA A 49 -16.30 5.03 -0.87
C ALA A 49 -17.57 4.52 -1.56
N ASP A 50 -17.46 4.11 -2.83
CA ASP A 50 -18.58 3.56 -3.61
C ASP A 50 -19.17 2.31 -2.92
N LEU A 51 -18.32 1.44 -2.37
CA LEU A 51 -18.76 0.25 -1.66
C LEU A 51 -19.50 0.60 -0.37
N VAL A 52 -19.00 1.57 0.41
CA VAL A 52 -19.67 2.04 1.62
C VAL A 52 -21.01 2.69 1.30
N ASP A 53 -21.11 3.40 0.18
CA ASP A 53 -22.38 3.97 -0.28
C ASP A 53 -23.36 2.88 -0.72
N GLU A 54 -22.88 1.79 -1.34
CA GLU A 54 -23.72 0.66 -1.78
C GLU A 54 -24.23 -0.18 -0.61
N VAL A 55 -23.35 -0.57 0.32
CA VAL A 55 -23.68 -1.57 1.37
C VAL A 55 -23.79 -0.99 2.78
N GLY A 56 -23.47 0.29 2.96
CA GLY A 56 -23.37 0.96 4.25
C GLY A 56 -22.04 0.73 4.96
N ALA A 57 -21.68 1.65 5.84
CA ALA A 57 -20.46 1.52 6.65
C ALA A 57 -20.58 0.35 7.66
N PRO A 58 -19.49 -0.40 7.88
CA PRO A 58 -19.50 -1.50 8.85
C PRO A 58 -19.71 -0.98 10.27
N SER A 59 -20.72 -1.50 10.97
CA SER A 59 -20.96 -1.17 12.37
C SER A 59 -19.95 -1.88 13.29
N GLN A 60 -19.68 -1.31 14.47
CA GLN A 60 -18.80 -1.96 15.46
C GLN A 60 -19.28 -3.37 15.83
N GLY A 61 -20.60 -3.57 15.92
CA GLY A 61 -21.18 -4.89 16.18
C GLY A 61 -20.91 -5.89 15.05
N ALA A 62 -21.05 -5.45 13.78
CA ALA A 62 -20.72 -6.28 12.63
C ALA A 62 -19.23 -6.66 12.59
N ILE A 63 -18.35 -5.71 12.90
CA ILE A 63 -16.89 -5.93 12.97
C ILE A 63 -16.55 -6.93 14.08
N ALA A 64 -17.14 -6.78 15.27
CA ALA A 64 -16.91 -7.69 16.39
C ALA A 64 -17.39 -9.12 16.06
N ASN A 65 -18.57 -9.24 15.45
CA ASN A 65 -19.11 -10.54 15.02
C ASN A 65 -18.23 -11.20 13.96
N ALA A 66 -17.81 -10.46 12.93
CA ALA A 66 -16.92 -10.96 11.89
C ALA A 66 -15.57 -11.41 12.46
N THR A 67 -15.00 -10.65 13.40
CA THR A 67 -13.74 -11.00 14.08
C THR A 67 -13.88 -12.29 14.90
N ASN A 68 -14.98 -12.45 15.63
CA ASN A 68 -15.25 -13.66 16.41
C ASN A 68 -15.45 -14.88 15.51
N LEU A 69 -16.13 -14.72 14.37
CA LEU A 69 -16.30 -15.77 13.37
C LEU A 69 -14.95 -16.18 12.78
N ALA A 70 -14.13 -15.23 12.34
CA ALA A 70 -12.79 -15.50 11.78
C ALA A 70 -11.90 -16.25 12.77
N ARG A 71 -11.97 -15.91 14.08
CA ARG A 71 -11.24 -16.61 15.13
C ARG A 71 -11.68 -18.07 15.27
N ARG A 72 -13.00 -18.34 15.26
CA ARG A 72 -13.55 -19.70 15.33
C ARG A 72 -13.08 -20.56 14.16
N ILE A 73 -13.18 -20.02 12.94
CA ILE A 73 -12.72 -20.73 11.72
C ILE A 73 -11.23 -21.06 11.83
N LYS A 74 -10.40 -20.12 12.28
CA LYS A 74 -8.95 -20.36 12.46
C LYS A 74 -8.67 -21.48 13.47
N THR A 75 -9.44 -21.56 14.56
CA THR A 75 -9.29 -22.62 15.58
C THR A 75 -9.79 -23.98 15.08
N GLU A 76 -10.92 -24.02 14.37
CA GLU A 76 -11.48 -25.27 13.80
C GLU A 76 -10.58 -25.83 12.69
N VAL A 77 -9.98 -24.97 11.85
CA VAL A 77 -9.02 -25.39 10.81
C VAL A 77 -7.67 -25.82 11.38
N ALA A 78 -7.31 -25.38 12.61
CA ALA A 78 -6.05 -25.74 13.28
C ALA A 78 -6.16 -26.99 14.17
N ALA A 79 -7.37 -27.53 14.40
CA ALA A 79 -7.53 -28.82 15.07
C ALA A 79 -7.23 -29.95 14.06
N PRO A 80 -6.32 -30.89 14.37
CA PRO A 80 -6.18 -32.06 13.52
C PRO A 80 -7.48 -32.85 13.60
N VAL A 81 -8.03 -33.20 12.43
CA VAL A 81 -9.09 -34.20 12.32
C VAL A 81 -8.45 -35.53 12.68
N ASP A 82 -8.58 -35.95 13.94
CA ASP A 82 -8.26 -37.32 14.34
C ASP A 82 -9.26 -38.25 13.63
N HIS A 83 -8.74 -39.04 12.70
CA HIS A 83 -9.42 -40.17 12.06
C HIS A 83 -9.06 -41.46 12.78
#